data_AF-U1QY83-F1
#
_entry.id   AF-U1QY83-F1
#
_cell.length_a   1.000
_cell.length_b   1.000
_cell.length_c   1.000
_cell.angle_alpha   90.00
_cell.angle_beta   90.00
_cell.angle_gamma   90.00
#
_symmetry.space_group_name_H-M   'P 1'
#
loop_
_entity.id
_entity.type
_entity.pdbx_description
1 polymer ?
#
loop_
_entity_poly.entity_id
_entity_poly.type
_entity_poly.pdbx_seq_one_letter_code
_entity_poly.pdbx_strand_id
1 'polypeptide(L)'
;MVLETALRVGILLVLAVVVGYVWHIDGRGRWRETLTDRFVLGVPWGSLVTLTLVVLVYLFVQSGIESWGDPVVLPFRSWSYSYVLGMLTAGFTHAGPGHLLGNVLGALVLSPLVEYAWGHYPPGSRDTRGSETEQDHQSSATQPPETVHSDPPTAPSEDERGRERERERGRPTGRRGGNR
;
A
#
# COMPACT_ATOMS: atom_id res chain seq x y z
N MET A 1 -19.72 -18.54 -38.18
CA MET A 1 -18.32 -18.88 -38.52
C MET A 1 -17.36 -17.72 -38.21
N VAL A 2 -16.99 -16.82 -39.13
CA VAL A 2 -15.89 -15.84 -38.90
C VAL A 2 -16.15 -14.87 -37.73
N LEU A 3 -17.36 -14.31 -37.62
CA LEU A 3 -17.72 -13.40 -36.53
C LEU A 3 -17.76 -14.10 -35.16
N GLU A 4 -18.26 -15.34 -35.10
CA GLU A 4 -18.26 -16.13 -33.86
C GLU A 4 -16.85 -16.46 -33.40
N THR A 5 -15.97 -16.84 -34.33
CA THR A 5 -14.56 -17.09 -34.03
C THR A 5 -13.89 -15.82 -33.52
N ALA A 6 -14.14 -14.67 -34.15
CA ALA A 6 -13.62 -13.38 -33.71
C ALA A 6 -14.08 -13.02 -32.29
N LEU A 7 -15.35 -13.27 -31.96
CA LEU A 7 -15.90 -12.99 -30.63
C LEU A 7 -15.34 -13.94 -29.57
N ARG A 8 -15.19 -15.24 -29.86
CA ARG A 8 -14.53 -16.21 -28.96
C ARG A 8 -13.07 -15.83 -28.70
N VAL A 9 -12.34 -15.47 -29.75
CA VAL A 9 -10.97 -14.96 -29.65
C VAL A 9 -10.95 -13.68 -28.81
N GLY A 10 -11.92 -12.79 -29.00
CA GLY A 10 -12.07 -11.58 -28.18
C GLY A 10 -12.21 -11.87 -26.68
N ILE A 11 -13.03 -12.85 -26.30
CA ILE A 11 -13.17 -13.25 -24.88
C ILE A 11 -11.89 -13.90 -24.35
N LEU A 12 -11.30 -14.83 -25.09
CA LEU A 12 -10.03 -15.45 -24.69
C LEU A 12 -8.93 -14.41 -24.55
N LEU A 13 -8.94 -13.39 -25.40
CA LEU A 13 -8.01 -12.28 -25.34
C LEU A 13 -8.27 -11.39 -24.12
N VAL A 14 -9.51 -11.08 -23.79
CA VAL A 14 -9.84 -10.37 -22.53
C VAL A 14 -9.37 -11.20 -21.33
N LEU A 15 -9.64 -12.51 -21.30
CA LEU A 15 -9.21 -13.39 -20.22
C LEU A 15 -7.69 -13.44 -20.11
N ALA A 16 -6.99 -13.56 -21.24
CA ALA A 16 -5.53 -13.56 -21.31
C ALA A 16 -4.93 -12.21 -20.90
N VAL A 17 -5.57 -11.10 -21.25
CA VAL A 17 -5.18 -9.76 -20.80
C VAL A 17 -5.36 -9.64 -19.30
N VAL A 18 -6.48 -10.09 -18.73
CA VAL A 18 -6.72 -10.10 -17.28
C VAL A 18 -5.66 -10.92 -16.55
N VAL A 19 -5.43 -12.16 -16.99
CA VAL A 19 -4.43 -13.06 -16.39
C VAL A 19 -3.02 -12.50 -16.55
N GLY A 20 -2.66 -12.05 -17.75
CA GLY A 20 -1.36 -11.46 -18.04
C GLY A 20 -1.11 -10.17 -17.26
N TYR A 21 -2.14 -9.36 -17.06
CA TYR A 21 -2.07 -8.14 -16.27
C TYR A 21 -1.83 -8.44 -14.78
N VAL A 22 -2.55 -9.41 -14.21
CA VAL A 22 -2.30 -9.90 -12.84
C VAL A 22 -0.86 -10.38 -12.69
N TRP A 23 -0.39 -11.21 -13.64
CA TRP A 23 0.96 -11.76 -13.63
C TRP A 23 2.04 -10.68 -13.79
N HIS A 24 1.77 -9.65 -14.61
CA HIS A 24 2.69 -8.56 -14.86
C HIS A 24 2.89 -7.65 -13.64
N ILE A 25 1.82 -7.41 -12.86
CA ILE A 25 1.88 -6.53 -11.70
C ILE A 25 2.52 -7.21 -10.49
N ASP A 26 2.33 -8.52 -10.32
CA ASP A 26 2.95 -9.29 -9.24
C ASP A 26 4.49 -9.15 -9.24
N GLY A 27 5.11 -9.00 -10.42
CA GLY A 27 6.56 -8.83 -10.58
C GLY A 27 7.12 -7.41 -10.39
N ARG A 28 6.28 -6.36 -10.23
CA ARG A 28 6.74 -4.96 -10.24
C ARG A 28 6.45 -4.23 -8.93
N GLY A 29 7.22 -4.56 -7.89
CA GLY A 29 7.12 -4.00 -6.54
C GLY A 29 7.22 -2.46 -6.40
N ARG A 30 7.62 -1.73 -7.45
CA ARG A 30 7.95 -0.29 -7.40
C ARG A 30 6.77 0.67 -7.63
N TRP A 31 5.63 0.18 -8.14
CA TRP A 31 4.41 0.99 -8.32
C TRP A 31 3.39 0.78 -7.19
N ARG A 32 3.66 -0.20 -6.32
CA ARG A 32 2.79 -0.56 -5.19
C ARG A 32 2.71 0.60 -4.19
N GLU A 33 3.80 1.27 -3.82
CA GLU A 33 3.74 2.31 -2.77
C GLU A 33 2.77 3.47 -3.07
N THR A 34 2.59 3.87 -4.34
CA THR A 34 1.68 4.97 -4.71
C THR A 34 0.24 4.50 -4.95
N LEU A 35 0.04 3.28 -5.46
CA LEU A 35 -1.31 2.75 -5.74
C LEU A 35 -1.92 1.97 -4.56
N THR A 36 -1.10 1.49 -3.60
CA THR A 36 -1.59 0.68 -2.45
C THR A 36 -2.42 1.51 -1.47
N ASP A 37 -2.35 2.84 -1.53
CA ASP A 37 -3.23 3.73 -0.76
C ASP A 37 -4.70 3.66 -1.16
N ARG A 38 -5.02 3.14 -2.35
CA ARG A 38 -6.41 3.07 -2.85
C ARG A 38 -6.78 1.73 -3.48
N PHE A 39 -5.81 0.92 -3.92
CA PHE A 39 -6.03 -0.41 -4.48
C PHE A 39 -5.32 -1.49 -3.67
N VAL A 40 -5.93 -2.67 -3.56
CA VAL A 40 -5.22 -3.85 -3.02
C VAL A 40 -4.08 -4.20 -3.99
N LEU A 41 -2.82 -4.05 -3.57
CA LEU A 41 -1.61 -4.38 -4.35
C LEU A 41 -1.42 -3.56 -5.64
N GLY A 42 -2.18 -2.47 -5.84
CA GLY A 42 -2.11 -1.65 -7.05
C GLY A 42 -2.90 -2.17 -8.25
N VAL A 43 -3.79 -3.15 -8.04
CA VAL A 43 -4.63 -3.77 -9.08
C VAL A 43 -6.11 -3.49 -8.81
N PRO A 44 -6.92 -3.15 -9.83
CA PRO A 44 -8.38 -3.04 -9.73
C PRO A 44 -9.02 -4.44 -9.65
N TRP A 45 -8.82 -5.13 -8.52
CA TRP A 45 -9.29 -6.50 -8.32
C TRP A 45 -10.80 -6.63 -8.45
N GLY A 46 -11.56 -5.64 -7.97
CA GLY A 46 -13.02 -5.65 -8.10
C GLY A 46 -13.41 -5.76 -9.57
N SER A 47 -12.82 -4.90 -10.40
CA SER A 47 -13.04 -4.89 -11.85
C SER A 47 -12.67 -6.23 -12.51
N LEU A 48 -11.51 -6.80 -12.19
CA LEU A 48 -11.07 -8.07 -12.78
C LEU A 48 -11.98 -9.25 -12.38
N VAL A 49 -12.35 -9.32 -11.10
CA VAL A 49 -13.24 -10.37 -10.59
C VAL A 49 -14.63 -10.25 -11.23
N THR A 50 -15.19 -9.03 -11.31
CA THR A 50 -16.49 -8.80 -11.94
C THR A 50 -16.49 -9.18 -13.42
N LEU A 51 -15.47 -8.76 -14.18
CA LEU A 51 -15.37 -9.10 -15.60
C LEU A 51 -15.24 -10.62 -15.81
N THR A 52 -14.40 -11.27 -15.00
CA THR A 52 -14.24 -12.73 -15.05
C THR A 52 -15.55 -13.45 -14.73
N LEU A 53 -16.25 -13.02 -13.67
CA LEU A 53 -17.53 -13.58 -13.28
C LEU A 53 -18.56 -13.50 -14.40
N VAL A 54 -18.72 -12.33 -15.03
CA VAL A 54 -19.67 -12.13 -16.13
C VAL A 54 -19.37 -13.07 -17.30
N VAL A 55 -18.09 -13.21 -17.67
CA VAL A 55 -17.66 -14.15 -18.73
C VAL A 55 -17.98 -15.60 -18.35
N LEU A 56 -17.72 -16.01 -17.11
CA LEU A 56 -18.02 -17.36 -16.63
C LEU A 56 -19.53 -17.65 -16.63
N VAL A 57 -20.35 -16.69 -16.22
CA VAL A 57 -21.82 -16.82 -16.27
C VAL A 57 -22.29 -17.07 -17.70
N TYR A 58 -21.79 -16.30 -18.67
CA TYR A 58 -22.16 -16.53 -20.06
C TYR A 58 -21.76 -17.92 -20.58
N LEU A 59 -20.52 -18.33 -20.32
CA LEU A 59 -19.97 -19.58 -20.84
C LEU A 59 -20.65 -20.80 -20.22
N PHE A 60 -20.80 -20.82 -18.89
CA PHE A 60 -21.22 -22.01 -18.15
C PHE A 60 -22.68 -21.96 -17.72
N VAL A 61 -23.16 -20.82 -17.21
CA VAL A 61 -24.53 -20.71 -16.67
C VAL A 61 -25.55 -20.54 -17.79
N GLN A 62 -25.19 -19.82 -18.85
CA GLN A 62 -26.06 -19.65 -20.02
C GLN A 62 -25.77 -20.65 -21.15
N SER A 63 -24.95 -21.68 -20.89
CA SER A 63 -24.52 -22.67 -21.90
C SER A 63 -23.92 -22.03 -23.15
N GLY A 64 -23.18 -20.93 -23.00
CA GLY A 64 -22.51 -20.26 -24.11
C GLY A 64 -21.41 -21.10 -24.77
N ILE A 65 -20.87 -22.11 -24.07
CA ILE A 65 -19.93 -23.08 -24.65
C ILE A 65 -20.63 -23.90 -25.74
N GLU A 66 -21.81 -24.43 -25.44
CA GLU A 66 -22.60 -25.26 -26.34
C GLU A 66 -23.37 -24.42 -27.37
N SER A 67 -24.00 -23.33 -26.92
CA SER A 67 -24.94 -22.49 -27.67
C SER A 67 -24.48 -21.03 -27.70
N TRP A 68 -23.34 -20.79 -28.35
CA TRP A 68 -22.68 -19.47 -28.35
C TRP A 68 -23.55 -18.31 -28.87
N GLY A 69 -24.35 -18.55 -29.92
CA GLY A 69 -25.21 -17.53 -30.53
C GLY A 69 -26.60 -17.43 -29.93
N ASP A 70 -27.02 -18.44 -29.17
CA ASP A 70 -28.36 -18.54 -28.58
C ASP A 70 -28.26 -19.08 -27.14
N PRO A 71 -27.67 -18.28 -26.22
CA PRO A 71 -27.48 -18.70 -24.84
C PRO A 71 -28.82 -18.76 -24.10
N VAL A 72 -28.89 -19.55 -23.03
CA VAL A 72 -30.07 -19.62 -22.17
C VAL A 72 -30.28 -18.27 -21.47
N VAL A 73 -31.40 -17.62 -21.78
CA VAL A 73 -31.71 -16.25 -21.32
C VAL A 73 -33.04 -16.12 -20.59
N LEU A 74 -34.02 -16.98 -20.91
CA LEU A 74 -35.38 -16.89 -20.38
C LEU A 74 -35.45 -16.94 -18.84
N PRO A 75 -34.68 -17.80 -18.14
CA PRO A 75 -34.71 -17.88 -16.68
C PRO A 75 -34.14 -16.64 -15.98
N PHE A 76 -33.32 -15.85 -16.66
CA PHE A 76 -32.60 -14.71 -16.06
C PHE A 76 -33.29 -13.38 -16.32
N ARG A 77 -34.34 -13.37 -17.15
CA ARG A 77 -35.11 -12.16 -17.42
C ARG A 77 -36.07 -11.87 -16.26
N SER A 78 -36.02 -10.65 -15.74
CA SER A 78 -36.97 -10.19 -14.75
C SER A 78 -38.30 -9.80 -15.40
N TRP A 79 -39.29 -10.71 -15.36
CA TRP A 79 -40.63 -10.47 -15.88
C TRP A 79 -41.57 -9.82 -14.85
N SER A 80 -41.16 -9.75 -13.58
CA SER A 80 -41.94 -9.20 -12.47
C SER A 80 -41.03 -8.83 -11.30
N TYR A 81 -41.41 -7.82 -10.53
CA TYR A 81 -40.74 -7.47 -9.26
C TYR A 81 -40.79 -8.58 -8.21
N SER A 82 -41.70 -9.56 -8.35
CA SER A 82 -41.74 -10.71 -7.45
C SER A 82 -40.71 -11.79 -7.83
N TYR A 83 -40.14 -11.70 -9.04
CA TYR A 83 -39.17 -12.69 -9.54
C TYR A 83 -37.75 -12.28 -9.16
N VAL A 84 -37.41 -12.47 -7.88
CA VAL A 84 -36.14 -12.06 -7.27
C VAL A 84 -34.93 -12.64 -8.00
N LEU A 85 -35.02 -13.89 -8.45
CA LEU A 85 -33.92 -14.52 -9.19
C LEU A 85 -33.57 -13.72 -10.45
N GLY A 86 -34.56 -13.39 -11.28
CA GLY A 86 -34.34 -12.57 -12.47
C GLY A 86 -33.86 -11.17 -12.13
N MET A 87 -34.37 -10.55 -11.06
CA MET A 87 -33.89 -9.23 -10.61
C MET A 87 -32.41 -9.22 -10.25
N LEU A 88 -31.93 -10.26 -9.56
CA LEU A 88 -30.54 -10.32 -9.10
C LEU A 88 -29.58 -10.78 -10.21
N THR A 89 -30.04 -11.65 -11.11
CA THR A 89 -29.15 -12.30 -12.10
C THR A 89 -29.14 -11.62 -13.46
N ALA A 90 -30.18 -10.85 -13.81
CA ALA A 90 -30.31 -10.23 -15.13
C ALA A 90 -29.05 -9.45 -15.57
N GLY A 91 -28.45 -8.68 -14.65
CA GLY A 91 -27.26 -7.87 -14.93
C GLY A 91 -25.99 -8.68 -15.26
N PHE A 92 -25.94 -9.96 -14.90
CA PHE A 92 -24.81 -10.84 -15.21
C PHE A 92 -25.01 -11.62 -16.52
N THR A 93 -26.25 -11.68 -17.02
CA THR A 93 -26.61 -12.48 -18.19
C THR A 93 -26.73 -11.67 -19.46
N HIS A 94 -26.32 -12.27 -20.58
CA HIS A 94 -26.28 -11.58 -21.86
C HIS A 94 -27.00 -12.40 -22.94
N ALA A 95 -27.78 -11.70 -23.78
CA ALA A 95 -28.60 -12.31 -24.81
C ALA A 95 -27.82 -12.82 -26.05
N GLY A 96 -26.51 -12.62 -26.06
CA GLY A 96 -25.65 -13.06 -27.15
C GLY A 96 -24.25 -12.46 -27.06
N PRO A 97 -23.36 -12.90 -27.96
CA PRO A 97 -21.93 -12.64 -27.81
C PRO A 97 -21.56 -11.20 -28.14
N GLY A 98 -22.30 -10.53 -29.04
CA GLY A 98 -22.14 -9.09 -29.29
C GLY A 98 -22.53 -8.23 -28.09
N HIS A 99 -23.63 -8.58 -27.41
CA HIS A 99 -24.08 -7.89 -26.19
C HIS A 99 -23.07 -8.07 -25.05
N LEU A 100 -22.55 -9.29 -24.88
CA LEU A 100 -21.49 -9.56 -23.91
C LEU A 100 -20.23 -8.76 -24.19
N LEU A 101 -19.71 -8.82 -25.42
CA LEU A 101 -18.44 -8.17 -25.75
C LEU A 101 -18.52 -6.65 -25.58
N GLY A 102 -19.62 -6.03 -26.00
CA GLY A 102 -19.84 -4.60 -25.82
C GLY A 102 -19.84 -4.18 -24.34
N ASN A 103 -20.53 -4.94 -23.48
CA ASN A 103 -20.57 -4.68 -22.05
C ASN A 103 -19.21 -4.92 -21.38
N VAL A 104 -18.52 -6.02 -21.70
CA VAL A 104 -17.20 -6.34 -21.16
C VAL A 104 -16.17 -5.28 -21.56
N LEU A 105 -16.17 -4.83 -22.82
CA LEU A 105 -15.27 -3.75 -23.27
C LEU A 105 -15.59 -2.42 -22.58
N GLY A 106 -16.87 -2.07 -22.46
CA GLY A 106 -17.29 -0.87 -21.73
C GLY A 106 -16.88 -0.91 -20.25
N ALA A 107 -17.13 -2.04 -19.58
CA ALA A 107 -16.78 -2.25 -18.19
C ALA A 107 -15.25 -2.31 -17.98
N LEU A 108 -14.48 -2.88 -18.92
CA LEU A 108 -13.02 -2.91 -18.85
C LEU A 108 -12.42 -1.51 -18.84
N VAL A 109 -13.03 -0.56 -19.57
CA VAL A 109 -12.60 0.84 -19.59
C VAL A 109 -13.07 1.58 -18.34
N LEU A 110 -14.34 1.40 -17.95
CA LEU A 110 -14.97 2.23 -16.93
C LEU A 110 -14.74 1.73 -15.50
N SER A 111 -14.77 0.41 -15.28
CA SER A 111 -14.71 -0.20 -13.94
C SER A 111 -13.41 0.15 -13.19
N PRO A 112 -12.21 0.08 -13.81
CA PRO A 112 -10.98 0.47 -13.12
C PRO A 112 -10.96 1.94 -12.69
N LEU A 113 -11.60 2.82 -13.47
CA LEU A 113 -11.71 4.24 -13.17
C LEU A 113 -12.64 4.49 -11.98
N VAL A 114 -13.76 3.77 -11.91
CA VAL A 114 -14.69 3.84 -10.77
C VAL A 114 -14.03 3.29 -9.51
N GLU A 115 -13.34 2.16 -9.61
CA GLU A 115 -12.62 1.56 -8.49
C GLU A 115 -11.51 2.47 -7.97
N TYR A 116 -10.82 3.19 -8.87
CA TYR A 116 -9.85 4.23 -8.51
C TYR A 116 -10.49 5.39 -7.75
N ALA A 117 -11.64 5.87 -8.23
CA ALA A 117 -12.32 7.04 -7.68
C ALA A 117 -12.87 6.78 -6.28
N TRP A 118 -13.41 5.58 -6.04
CA TRP A 118 -13.99 5.22 -4.74
C TRP A 118 -12.93 4.76 -3.73
N GLY A 119 -11.88 4.05 -4.17
CA GLY A 119 -10.81 3.54 -3.32
C GLY A 119 -11.28 2.45 -2.34
N HIS A 120 -10.49 1.39 -2.16
CA HIS A 120 -10.79 0.33 -1.17
C HIS A 120 -10.35 0.69 0.25
N TYR A 121 -9.42 1.64 0.39
CA TYR A 121 -8.93 2.09 1.68
C TYR A 121 -9.55 3.46 2.02
N PRO A 122 -10.08 3.63 3.25
CA PRO A 122 -10.29 4.97 3.80
C PRO A 122 -8.97 5.72 3.76
N PRO A 123 -8.96 7.06 3.55
CA PRO A 123 -7.75 7.86 3.75
C PRO A 123 -7.23 7.60 5.17
N GLY A 124 -6.21 6.75 5.29
CA GLY A 124 -5.65 6.38 6.58
C GLY A 124 -4.90 7.58 7.12
N SER A 125 -5.21 7.98 8.34
CA SER A 125 -4.43 8.92 9.15
C SER A 125 -2.95 8.52 9.14
N ARG A 126 -2.19 9.10 8.20
CA ARG A 126 -0.73 9.23 8.32
C ARG A 126 -0.46 10.41 9.25
N ASP A 127 -0.80 10.22 10.51
CA ASP A 127 -0.49 11.08 11.66
C ASP A 127 -0.99 10.22 12.82
N THR A 128 -0.18 9.51 13.59
CA THR A 128 0.93 9.98 14.42
C THR A 128 1.73 8.75 14.88
N ARG A 129 2.72 8.29 14.10
CA ARG A 129 3.73 7.34 14.61
C ARG A 129 5.13 7.62 14.06
N GLY A 130 5.37 8.87 13.69
CA GLY A 130 6.68 9.37 13.27
C GLY A 130 7.35 10.30 14.29
N SER A 131 6.68 10.65 15.40
CA SER A 131 7.19 11.63 16.36
C SER A 131 7.67 11.05 17.69
N GLU A 132 7.49 9.75 17.97
CA GLU A 132 7.96 9.13 19.22
C GLU A 132 9.40 8.62 19.16
N THR A 133 9.93 8.27 17.98
CA THR A 133 11.32 7.76 17.89
C THR A 133 12.36 8.88 17.82
N GLU A 134 11.96 10.10 17.46
CA GLU A 134 12.87 11.26 17.41
C GLU A 134 12.88 12.08 18.71
N GLN A 135 11.86 11.94 19.57
CA GLN A 135 11.86 12.56 20.90
C GLN A 135 12.69 11.77 21.94
N ASP A 136 12.88 10.46 21.78
CA ASP A 136 13.68 9.68 22.73
C ASP A 136 15.20 9.93 22.58
N HIS A 137 15.64 10.30 21.37
CA HIS A 137 17.02 10.73 21.14
C HIS A 137 17.27 12.22 21.42
N GLN A 138 16.23 13.06 21.41
CA GLN A 138 16.37 14.49 21.71
C GLN A 138 16.13 14.83 23.18
N SER A 139 15.37 14.02 23.93
CA SER A 139 15.25 14.13 25.40
C SER A 139 16.51 13.73 26.16
N SER A 140 17.41 12.95 25.53
CA SER A 140 18.72 12.63 26.13
C SER A 140 19.79 13.71 25.85
N ALA A 141 19.51 14.70 25.00
CA ALA A 141 20.45 15.78 24.66
C ALA A 141 20.17 17.11 25.38
N THR A 142 19.12 17.18 26.20
CA THR A 142 18.81 18.36 27.04
C THR A 142 18.69 17.97 28.51
N GLN A 143 19.71 17.31 29.05
CA GLN A 143 20.03 17.52 30.45
C GLN A 143 20.92 18.78 30.52
N PRO A 144 20.55 19.82 31.29
CA PRO A 144 21.54 20.78 31.75
C PRO A 144 22.67 19.98 32.40
N PRO A 145 23.94 20.42 32.32
CA PRO A 145 25.00 19.73 33.05
C PRO A 145 24.53 19.60 34.49
N GLU A 146 24.38 18.35 34.94
CA GLU A 146 24.09 18.02 36.31
C GLU A 146 25.16 18.78 37.10
N THR A 147 24.75 19.85 37.79
CA THR A 147 25.66 20.54 38.70
C THR A 147 25.91 19.54 39.79
N VAL A 148 26.95 18.73 39.60
CA VAL A 148 27.57 17.96 40.66
C VAL A 148 27.79 18.98 41.75
N HIS A 149 26.97 18.92 42.78
CA HIS A 149 27.15 19.69 43.99
C HIS A 149 28.41 19.13 44.63
N SER A 150 29.55 19.56 44.09
CA SER A 150 30.84 19.42 44.71
C SER A 150 30.73 20.37 45.88
N ASP A 151 30.68 19.82 47.09
CA ASP A 151 30.89 20.62 48.28
C ASP A 151 32.11 21.53 48.03
N PRO A 152 32.03 22.83 48.38
CA PRO A 152 33.16 23.71 48.21
C PRO A 152 34.38 23.08 48.92
N PRO A 153 35.58 23.12 48.32
CA PRO A 153 36.76 22.59 48.97
C PRO A 153 36.87 23.27 50.33
N THR A 154 36.77 22.48 51.39
CA THR A 154 36.93 22.96 52.75
C THR A 154 38.30 23.62 52.80
N ALA A 155 38.34 24.92 53.11
CA ALA A 155 39.59 25.65 53.15
C ALA A 155 40.58 24.89 54.04
N PRO A 156 41.83 24.64 53.59
CA PRO A 156 42.80 23.93 54.39
C PRO A 156 42.99 24.69 55.70
N SER A 157 42.98 23.95 56.82
CA SER A 157 43.24 24.53 58.13
C SER A 157 44.62 25.17 58.14
N GLU A 158 44.81 26.20 58.96
CA GLU A 158 46.03 27.03 58.95
C GLU A 158 47.33 26.23 59.14
N ASP A 159 47.22 25.03 59.68
CA ASP A 159 48.32 24.09 59.91
C ASP A 159 48.90 23.50 58.61
N GLU A 160 48.09 23.34 57.56
CA GLU A 160 48.56 22.84 56.25
C GLU A 160 49.25 23.93 55.43
N ARG A 161 48.80 25.19 55.55
CA ARG A 161 49.43 26.34 54.90
C ARG A 161 50.86 26.61 55.40
N GLY A 162 51.19 26.20 56.62
CA GLY A 162 52.54 26.31 57.16
C GLY A 162 53.53 25.37 56.46
N ARG A 163 53.10 24.14 56.15
CA ARG A 163 53.97 23.08 55.61
C ARG A 163 54.31 23.24 54.13
N GLU A 164 53.43 23.86 53.33
CA GLU A 164 53.71 24.12 51.91
C GLU A 164 54.73 25.24 51.70
N ARG A 165 54.69 26.29 52.54
CA ARG A 165 55.63 27.43 52.45
C ARG A 165 57.08 27.03 52.75
N GLU A 166 57.29 25.98 53.53
CA GLU A 166 58.62 25.45 53.84
C GLU A 166 59.17 24.59 52.68
N ARG A 167 58.29 23.93 51.91
CA ARG A 167 58.67 23.12 50.74
C ARG A 167 59.08 23.97 49.53
N GLU A 168 58.48 25.14 49.33
CA GLU A 168 58.82 26.02 48.20
C GLU A 168 60.17 26.73 48.35
N ARG A 169 60.69 26.92 49.58
CA ARG A 169 62.01 27.54 49.80
C ARG A 169 63.20 26.66 49.38
N GLY A 170 62.97 25.37 49.08
CA GLY A 170 64.04 24.40 48.85
C GLY A 170 64.34 24.03 47.40
N ARG A 171 63.67 24.59 46.38
CA ARG A 171 63.78 24.09 45.00
C ARG A 171 64.59 24.99 44.06
N PRO A 172 65.75 24.54 43.53
CA PRO A 172 66.52 25.30 42.56
C PRO A 172 65.84 25.26 41.18
N THR A 173 65.73 26.42 40.55
CA THR A 173 65.06 26.63 39.26
C THR A 173 65.96 26.21 38.09
N GLY A 174 65.72 25.01 37.55
CA GLY A 174 66.36 24.49 36.34
C GLY A 174 65.64 24.92 35.07
N ARG A 175 66.35 25.66 34.22
CA ARG A 175 65.95 26.28 32.94
C ARG A 175 66.25 25.36 31.75
N ARG A 176 65.34 25.32 30.75
CA ARG A 176 65.49 25.16 29.28
C ARG A 176 64.33 24.28 28.74
N GLY A 177 63.49 24.75 27.83
CA GLY A 177 63.76 24.98 26.39
C GLY A 177 63.23 23.75 25.64
N GLY A 178 62.29 23.79 24.69
CA GLY A 178 62.00 24.77 23.65
C GLY A 178 62.45 24.19 22.30
N ASN A 179 61.48 23.67 21.52
CA ASN A 179 61.45 23.40 20.05
C ASN A 179 60.62 22.13 19.80
N ARG A 180 59.47 22.23 19.13
CA ARG A 180 59.21 22.30 17.67
C ARG A 180 58.61 20.97 17.22
#